data_AF-A0A1M6PG06-F1
#
_entry.id   AF-A0A1M6PG06-F1
#
_cell.length_a   1.000
_cell.length_b   1.000
_cell.length_c   1.000
_cell.angle_alpha   90.00
_cell.angle_beta   90.00
_cell.angle_gamma   90.00
#
_symmetry.space_group_name_H-M   'P 1'
#
loop_
_entity.id
_entity.type
_entity.pdbx_description
1 polymer ?
#
loop_
_entity_poly.entity_id
_entity_poly.type
_entity_poly.pdbx_seq_one_letter_code
_entity_poly.pdbx_strand_id
1 'polypeptide(L)'
;MTFRFRRCCVVLLPAIGLLLLARPATAQKYRTAAGVRLSPGLYGLTVQQKFLPKATLEGLVLAGPREVTGTVLAERHFGILGPSLNYYLGAGGHVGNNKNTGAFGGVDAIVGVEYKILLSRLVISADFKPSIEFNSDDWARFPTAFSLRYVLVKEKKTGLFDGLFGGDKDKPKQKNKPKKSSPRRGLFDW
;
A
#
# COMPACT_ATOMS: atom_id res chain seq x y z
N MET A 1 -67.33 -9.35 -6.87
CA MET A 1 -66.05 -9.55 -7.60
C MET A 1 -64.91 -9.58 -6.59
N THR A 2 -64.36 -10.77 -6.31
CA THR A 2 -63.28 -10.97 -5.34
C THR A 2 -61.91 -10.88 -6.04
N PHE A 3 -61.17 -9.78 -5.82
CA PHE A 3 -59.79 -9.65 -6.28
C PHE A 3 -58.84 -10.33 -5.29
N ARG A 4 -58.30 -11.47 -5.71
CA ARG A 4 -57.34 -12.29 -4.95
C ARG A 4 -55.95 -11.66 -5.10
N PHE A 5 -55.57 -10.77 -4.19
CA PHE A 5 -54.25 -10.13 -4.21
C PHE A 5 -53.17 -11.15 -3.84
N ARG A 6 -52.37 -11.52 -4.85
CA ARG A 6 -51.30 -12.52 -4.77
C ARG A 6 -50.19 -12.07 -3.83
N ARG A 7 -49.60 -13.07 -3.17
CA ARG A 7 -48.48 -13.08 -2.22
C ARG A 7 -47.13 -12.54 -2.78
N CYS A 8 -47.11 -11.42 -3.49
CA CYS A 8 -45.86 -10.89 -4.07
C CYS A 8 -45.09 -9.92 -3.16
N CYS A 9 -45.67 -9.41 -2.07
CA CYS A 9 -44.99 -8.37 -1.26
C CYS A 9 -43.93 -8.90 -0.28
N VAL A 10 -43.93 -10.20 0.05
CA VAL A 10 -43.05 -10.71 1.14
C VAL A 10 -41.62 -11.02 0.66
N VAL A 11 -41.37 -11.08 -0.66
CA VAL A 11 -40.05 -11.40 -1.22
C VAL A 11 -39.21 -10.13 -1.52
N LEU A 12 -39.81 -8.93 -1.49
CA LEU A 12 -39.11 -7.68 -1.80
C LEU A 12 -38.27 -7.12 -0.63
N LEU A 13 -38.67 -7.40 0.62
CA LEU A 13 -37.97 -6.93 1.83
C LEU A 13 -36.58 -7.55 2.07
N PRO A 14 -36.32 -8.87 1.84
CA PRO A 14 -34.97 -9.41 2.00
C PRO A 14 -34.00 -8.96 0.88
N ALA A 15 -34.49 -8.52 -0.28
CA ALA A 15 -33.64 -8.06 -1.39
C ALA A 15 -32.99 -6.70 -1.13
N ILE A 16 -33.67 -5.79 -0.43
CA ILE A 16 -33.15 -4.45 -0.10
C ILE A 16 -32.09 -4.51 0.99
N GLY A 17 -32.24 -5.41 1.98
CA GLY A 17 -31.23 -5.63 3.02
C GLY A 17 -29.90 -6.17 2.48
N LEU A 18 -29.94 -6.94 1.38
CA LEU A 18 -28.73 -7.50 0.75
C LEU A 18 -27.97 -6.44 -0.09
N LEU A 19 -28.65 -5.41 -0.62
CA LEU A 19 -27.99 -4.31 -1.32
C LEU A 19 -27.25 -3.35 -0.38
N LEU A 20 -27.64 -3.23 0.88
CA LEU A 20 -26.98 -2.37 1.88
C LEU A 20 -25.66 -2.95 2.41
N LEU A 21 -25.38 -4.23 2.13
CA LEU A 21 -24.11 -4.90 2.41
C LEU A 21 -23.13 -4.85 1.22
N ALA A 22 -23.54 -4.30 0.08
CA ALA A 22 -22.68 -4.10 -1.07
C ALA A 22 -21.69 -2.96 -0.80
N ARG A 23 -20.62 -3.27 -0.08
CA ARG A 23 -19.45 -2.39 -0.01
C ARG A 23 -18.94 -2.20 -1.45
N PRO A 24 -18.69 -0.97 -1.92
CA PRO A 24 -18.01 -0.79 -3.19
C PRO A 24 -16.67 -1.52 -3.07
N ALA A 25 -16.52 -2.59 -3.84
CA ALA A 25 -15.26 -3.28 -4.02
C ALA A 25 -14.33 -2.28 -4.73
N THR A 26 -13.67 -1.42 -3.94
CA THR A 26 -12.55 -0.65 -4.43
C THR A 26 -11.51 -1.70 -4.77
N ALA A 27 -11.41 -2.05 -6.05
CA ALA A 27 -10.22 -2.69 -6.58
C ALA A 27 -9.06 -1.76 -6.21
N GLN A 28 -8.44 -2.03 -5.06
CA GLN A 28 -7.29 -1.29 -4.59
C GLN A 28 -6.22 -1.54 -5.64
N LYS A 29 -6.04 -0.55 -6.51
CA LYS A 29 -4.97 -0.51 -7.50
C LYS A 29 -3.67 -0.32 -6.73
N TYR A 30 -3.24 -1.37 -6.04
CA TYR A 30 -1.95 -1.49 -5.38
C TYR A 30 -0.90 -1.48 -6.48
N ARG A 31 -0.22 -0.34 -6.59
CA ARG A 31 0.97 -0.19 -7.40
C ARG A 31 2.12 0.04 -6.44
N THR A 32 3.03 -0.92 -6.41
CA THR A 32 4.30 -0.79 -5.71
C THR A 32 5.36 -0.44 -6.73
N ALA A 33 6.08 0.65 -6.49
CA ALA A 33 7.26 1.04 -7.22
C ALA A 33 8.44 1.05 -6.26
N ALA A 34 9.59 0.59 -6.71
CA ALA A 34 10.83 0.71 -5.96
C ALA A 34 11.92 1.27 -6.86
N GLY A 35 12.86 1.99 -6.29
CA GLY A 35 13.83 2.73 -7.03
C GLY A 35 15.01 3.19 -6.21
N VAL A 36 15.88 3.90 -6.90
CA VAL A 36 17.02 4.60 -6.32
C VAL A 36 16.73 6.10 -6.32
N ARG A 37 17.16 6.78 -5.26
CA ARG A 37 17.11 8.23 -5.12
C ARG A 37 18.50 8.75 -4.86
N LEU A 38 18.90 9.74 -5.64
CA LEU A 38 20.20 10.38 -5.58
C LEU A 38 20.00 11.81 -5.10
N SER A 39 20.54 12.10 -3.93
CA SER A 39 20.59 13.44 -3.35
C SER A 39 22.06 13.86 -3.27
N PRO A 40 22.41 15.15 -3.34
CA PRO A 40 23.79 15.60 -3.18
C PRO A 40 24.40 15.06 -1.87
N GLY A 41 25.42 14.21 -1.99
CA GLY A 41 26.12 13.59 -0.85
C GLY A 41 25.43 12.39 -0.19
N LEU A 42 24.25 11.97 -0.68
CA LEU A 42 23.44 10.89 -0.09
C LEU A 42 22.88 9.97 -1.17
N TYR A 43 23.08 8.67 -1.01
CA TYR A 43 22.51 7.65 -1.88
C TYR A 43 21.35 6.97 -1.17
N GLY A 44 20.20 6.85 -1.83
CA GLY A 44 19.03 6.28 -1.21
C GLY A 44 18.28 5.30 -2.06
N LEU A 45 17.46 4.51 -1.38
CA LEU A 45 16.43 3.67 -1.96
C LEU A 45 15.08 4.26 -1.63
N THR A 46 14.16 4.21 -2.60
CA THR A 46 12.79 4.67 -2.45
C THR A 46 11.85 3.51 -2.76
N VAL A 47 10.82 3.33 -1.93
CA VAL A 47 9.74 2.37 -2.13
C VAL A 47 8.43 3.11 -1.98
N GLN A 48 7.68 3.22 -3.06
CA GLN A 48 6.41 3.89 -3.11
C GLN A 48 5.28 2.85 -3.25
N GLN A 49 4.29 2.94 -2.37
CA GLN A 49 3.10 2.11 -2.35
C GLN A 49 1.85 2.95 -2.53
N LYS A 50 1.12 2.71 -3.62
CA LYS A 50 -0.16 3.35 -3.86
C LYS A 50 -1.27 2.70 -3.05
N PHE A 51 -1.91 3.48 -2.16
CA PHE A 51 -3.01 3.02 -1.32
C PHE A 51 -4.37 3.66 -1.70
N LEU A 52 -4.36 4.87 -2.26
CA LEU A 52 -5.54 5.56 -2.79
C LEU A 52 -5.35 5.94 -4.27
N PRO A 53 -6.43 6.22 -5.03
CA PRO A 53 -6.33 6.61 -6.43
C PRO A 53 -5.43 7.82 -6.70
N LYS A 54 -5.35 8.76 -5.74
CA LYS A 54 -4.55 9.99 -5.82
C LYS A 54 -3.50 10.12 -4.72
N ALA A 55 -3.36 9.13 -3.81
CA ALA A 55 -2.39 9.20 -2.73
C ALA A 55 -1.51 7.93 -2.64
N THR A 56 -0.25 8.14 -2.35
CA THR A 56 0.82 7.15 -2.27
C THR A 56 1.58 7.32 -0.97
N LEU A 57 2.07 6.22 -0.42
CA LEU A 57 2.95 6.22 0.74
C LEU A 57 4.34 5.89 0.23
N GLU A 58 5.31 6.74 0.51
CA GLU A 58 6.69 6.56 0.11
C GLU A 58 7.57 6.34 1.35
N GLY A 59 8.30 5.23 1.34
CA GLY A 59 9.38 4.95 2.26
C GLY A 59 10.72 5.20 1.58
N LEU A 60 11.62 5.88 2.27
CA LEU A 60 12.91 6.30 1.78
C LEU A 60 13.97 5.92 2.80
N VAL A 61 15.09 5.40 2.31
CA VAL A 61 16.27 5.16 3.13
C VAL A 61 17.43 5.79 2.42
N LEU A 62 18.03 6.82 3.03
CA LEU A 62 19.19 7.54 2.54
C LEU A 62 20.40 7.15 3.39
N ALA A 63 21.49 6.78 2.74
CA ALA A 63 22.76 6.47 3.38
C ALA A 63 23.86 7.34 2.77
N GLY A 64 24.63 7.97 3.65
CA GLY A 64 25.83 8.71 3.32
C GLY A 64 27.02 8.29 4.17
N PRO A 65 28.20 8.90 3.96
CA PRO A 65 29.41 8.53 4.69
C PRO A 65 29.31 8.77 6.21
N ARG A 66 28.49 9.76 6.61
CA ARG A 66 28.40 10.27 7.99
C ARG A 66 27.03 10.09 8.64
N GLU A 67 25.98 9.82 7.85
CA GLU A 67 24.60 9.74 8.33
C GLU A 67 23.79 8.70 7.55
N VAL A 68 22.82 8.11 8.24
CA VAL A 68 21.80 7.25 7.65
C VAL A 68 20.45 7.73 8.13
N THR A 69 19.52 7.94 7.20
CA THR A 69 18.20 8.52 7.46
C THR A 69 17.12 7.67 6.83
N GLY A 70 16.12 7.30 7.63
CA GLY A 70 14.87 6.73 7.16
C GLY A 70 13.78 7.81 7.13
N THR A 71 13.06 7.90 6.02
CA THR A 71 11.98 8.89 5.83
C THR A 71 10.72 8.17 5.39
N VAL A 72 9.57 8.59 5.92
CA VAL A 72 8.25 8.14 5.49
C VAL A 72 7.42 9.35 5.09
N LEU A 73 6.89 9.34 3.87
CA LEU A 73 6.12 10.44 3.27
C LEU A 73 4.77 9.95 2.78
N ALA A 74 3.73 10.73 3.02
CA ALA A 74 2.45 10.58 2.35
C ALA A 74 2.38 11.63 1.23
N GLU A 75 2.18 11.17 0.00
CA GLU A 75 2.22 12.02 -1.18
C GLU A 75 0.90 11.96 -1.93
N ARG A 76 0.53 13.09 -2.54
CA ARG A 76 -0.66 13.23 -3.37
C ARG A 76 -0.24 13.62 -4.78
N HIS A 77 -0.72 12.86 -5.75
CA HIS A 77 -0.35 12.97 -7.16
C HIS A 77 -1.43 13.70 -7.96
N PHE A 78 -0.99 14.60 -8.83
CA PHE A 78 -1.82 15.40 -9.72
C PHE A 78 -1.25 15.33 -11.15
N GLY A 79 -2.09 15.05 -12.14
CA GLY A 79 -1.68 15.01 -13.54
C GLY A 79 -1.75 16.41 -14.16
N ILE A 80 -0.71 16.82 -14.89
CA ILE A 80 -0.70 18.07 -15.67
C ILE A 80 -0.95 17.77 -17.14
N LEU A 81 -0.16 16.86 -17.71
CA LEU A 81 -0.20 16.50 -19.13
C LEU A 81 -0.36 14.98 -19.26
N GLY A 82 -1.61 14.53 -19.18
CA GLY A 82 -1.96 13.12 -19.38
C GLY A 82 -1.32 12.17 -18.35
N PRO A 83 -1.20 10.87 -18.68
CA PRO A 83 -0.64 9.87 -17.78
C PRO A 83 0.89 9.93 -17.65
N SER A 84 1.59 10.64 -18.55
CA SER A 84 3.05 10.69 -18.61
C SER A 84 3.65 11.70 -17.62
N LEU A 85 3.13 12.94 -17.54
CA LEU A 85 3.68 13.97 -16.66
C LEU A 85 2.75 14.28 -15.49
N ASN A 86 3.21 13.96 -14.28
CA ASN A 86 2.50 14.22 -13.03
C ASN A 86 3.39 15.07 -12.10
N TYR A 87 2.78 15.82 -11.21
CA TYR A 87 3.48 16.38 -10.05
C TYR A 87 2.90 15.77 -8.78
N TYR A 88 3.69 15.77 -7.73
CA TYR A 88 3.29 15.29 -6.44
C TYR A 88 3.70 16.28 -5.37
N LEU A 89 2.85 16.35 -4.34
CA LEU A 89 3.10 17.09 -3.13
C LEU A 89 2.78 16.20 -1.94
N GLY A 90 3.63 16.23 -0.94
CA GLY A 90 3.53 15.35 0.20
C GLY A 90 4.12 15.95 1.46
N ALA A 91 3.84 15.29 2.56
CA ALA A 91 4.41 15.60 3.85
C ALA A 91 4.63 14.30 4.62
N GLY A 92 5.55 14.34 5.56
CA GLY A 92 5.85 13.22 6.43
C GLY A 92 6.96 13.56 7.40
N GLY A 93 7.72 12.55 7.79
CA GLY A 93 8.78 12.71 8.77
C GLY A 93 9.96 11.81 8.49
N HIS A 94 11.10 12.21 9.00
CA HIS A 94 12.33 11.44 8.93
C HIS A 94 12.91 11.23 10.32
N VAL A 95 13.65 10.13 10.42
CA VAL A 95 14.48 9.80 11.57
C VAL A 95 15.81 9.32 11.04
N GLY A 96 16.90 9.81 11.60
CA GLY A 96 18.23 9.47 11.17
C GLY A 96 19.17 9.31 12.34
N ASN A 97 20.33 8.74 12.05
CA ASN A 97 21.43 8.67 12.98
C ASN A 97 22.67 9.25 12.32
N ASN A 98 23.23 10.24 12.98
CA ASN A 98 24.50 10.84 12.61
C ASN A 98 25.60 10.27 13.50
N LYS A 99 26.74 9.89 12.92
CA LYS A 99 27.87 9.34 13.69
C LYS A 99 28.42 10.29 14.76
N ASN A 100 28.24 11.60 14.57
CA ASN A 100 28.82 12.61 15.47
C ASN A 100 27.83 13.14 16.51
N THR A 101 26.57 13.35 16.12
CA THR A 101 25.56 14.05 16.94
C THR A 101 24.54 13.09 17.58
N GLY A 102 24.41 11.86 17.07
CA GLY A 102 23.45 10.86 17.56
C GLY A 102 22.17 10.80 16.73
N ALA A 103 21.08 10.36 17.34
CA ALA A 103 19.79 10.21 16.65
C ALA A 103 19.08 11.55 16.50
N PHE A 104 18.63 11.85 15.28
CA PHE A 104 17.89 13.07 14.94
C PHE A 104 16.57 12.72 14.25
N GLY A 105 15.63 13.66 14.23
CA GLY A 105 14.37 13.46 13.54
C GLY A 105 13.66 14.77 13.24
N GLY A 106 12.77 14.72 12.28
CA GLY A 106 12.14 15.93 11.76
C GLY A 106 10.91 15.67 10.94
N VAL A 107 10.30 16.77 10.51
CA VAL A 107 9.19 16.78 9.56
C VAL A 107 9.68 17.24 8.21
N ASP A 108 9.18 16.57 7.19
CA ASP A 108 9.52 16.80 5.80
C ASP A 108 8.26 17.18 5.03
N ALA A 109 8.39 18.19 4.18
CA ALA A 109 7.50 18.36 3.04
C ALA A 109 8.26 17.96 1.77
N ILE A 110 7.54 17.49 0.77
CA ILE A 110 8.11 17.12 -0.53
C ILE A 110 7.24 17.69 -1.64
N VAL A 111 7.88 18.23 -2.66
CA VAL A 111 7.25 18.63 -3.91
C VAL A 111 8.13 18.15 -5.06
N GLY A 112 7.54 17.51 -6.05
CA GLY A 112 8.30 16.94 -7.14
C GLY A 112 7.48 16.77 -8.40
N VAL A 113 8.20 16.56 -9.49
CA VAL A 113 7.63 16.23 -10.79
C VAL A 113 8.06 14.81 -11.14
N GLU A 114 7.11 14.04 -11.64
CA GLU A 114 7.25 12.65 -12.01
C GLU A 114 6.89 12.45 -13.48
N TYR A 115 7.85 11.94 -14.24
CA TYR A 115 7.68 11.52 -15.62
C TYR A 115 7.63 10.01 -15.73
N LYS A 116 6.46 9.49 -16.08
CA LYS A 116 6.19 8.08 -16.35
C LYS A 116 6.42 7.80 -17.82
N ILE A 117 7.40 6.97 -18.14
CA ILE A 117 7.59 6.48 -19.50
C ILE A 117 6.46 5.47 -19.76
N LEU A 118 5.67 5.66 -20.82
CA LEU A 118 4.53 4.74 -21.09
C LEU A 118 5.00 3.38 -21.63
N LEU A 119 6.13 3.38 -22.34
CA LEU A 119 6.68 2.19 -23.00
C LEU A 119 7.40 1.25 -22.03
N SER A 120 8.03 1.81 -20.98
CA SER A 120 8.76 1.06 -19.96
C SER A 120 8.14 1.31 -18.60
N ARG A 121 8.21 0.35 -17.66
CA ARG A 121 7.70 0.54 -16.29
C ARG A 121 8.59 1.45 -15.44
N LEU A 122 9.35 2.33 -16.10
CA LEU A 122 10.31 3.24 -15.49
C LEU A 122 9.66 4.60 -15.27
N VAL A 123 9.99 5.17 -14.13
CA VAL A 123 9.47 6.44 -13.65
C VAL A 123 10.66 7.26 -13.21
N ILE A 124 10.81 8.43 -13.81
CA ILE A 124 11.85 9.38 -13.48
C ILE A 124 11.18 10.49 -12.69
N SER A 125 11.80 10.90 -11.59
CA SER A 125 11.27 11.93 -10.70
C SER A 125 12.38 12.86 -10.30
N ALA A 126 12.04 14.14 -10.23
CA ALA A 126 12.89 15.19 -9.68
C ALA A 126 12.09 15.86 -8.56
N ASP A 127 12.68 15.94 -7.38
CA ASP A 127 11.98 16.37 -6.19
C ASP A 127 12.81 17.29 -5.30
N PHE A 128 12.09 18.12 -4.57
CA PHE A 128 12.59 19.08 -3.63
C PHE A 128 11.92 18.81 -2.29
N LYS A 129 12.73 18.54 -1.25
CA LYS A 129 12.24 18.12 0.07
C LYS A 129 12.65 19.13 1.15
N PRO A 130 11.90 20.23 1.36
CA PRO A 130 12.11 21.09 2.53
C PRO A 130 11.87 20.29 3.82
N SER A 131 12.85 20.30 4.72
CA SER A 131 12.81 19.55 5.97
C SER A 131 13.16 20.45 7.15
N ILE A 132 12.42 20.29 8.24
CA ILE A 132 12.70 20.94 9.52
C ILE A 132 13.12 19.84 10.49
N GLU A 133 14.32 19.98 11.04
CA GLU A 133 14.94 18.98 11.90
C GLU A 133 14.90 19.44 13.35
N PHE A 134 14.54 18.53 14.25
CA PHE A 134 14.60 18.74 15.68
C PHE A 134 15.78 17.94 16.23
N ASN A 135 16.57 18.55 17.12
CA ASN A 135 17.74 17.92 17.75
C ASN A 135 18.96 17.73 16.82
N SER A 136 19.15 18.68 15.89
CA SER A 136 20.37 18.85 15.09
C SER A 136 20.72 20.33 14.93
N ASP A 137 21.98 20.62 14.62
CA ASP A 137 22.49 22.00 14.46
C ASP A 137 21.82 22.77 13.31
N ASP A 138 21.34 22.06 12.29
CA ASP A 138 20.64 22.63 11.14
C ASP A 138 19.12 22.49 11.29
N TRP A 139 18.44 23.55 11.71
CA TRP A 139 16.99 23.54 11.93
C TRP A 139 16.17 23.41 10.63
N ALA A 140 16.71 23.82 9.48
CA ALA A 140 16.04 23.78 8.18
C ALA A 140 16.99 23.35 7.06
N ARG A 141 16.65 22.28 6.33
CA ARG A 141 17.41 21.78 5.17
C ARG A 141 16.51 21.75 3.93
N PHE A 142 17.10 21.96 2.77
CA PHE A 142 16.39 22.01 1.49
C PHE A 142 17.03 21.11 0.42
N PRO A 143 17.12 19.79 0.65
CA PRO A 143 17.68 18.87 -0.32
C PRO A 143 16.84 18.78 -1.60
N THR A 144 17.52 18.85 -2.74
CA THR A 144 17.01 18.42 -4.05
C THR A 144 17.47 16.99 -4.32
N ALA A 145 16.65 16.20 -5.00
CA ALA A 145 17.02 14.85 -5.35
C ALA A 145 16.41 14.42 -6.69
N PHE A 146 17.09 13.46 -7.32
CA PHE A 146 16.63 12.77 -8.52
C PHE A 146 16.37 11.30 -8.20
N SER A 147 15.20 10.83 -8.55
CA SER A 147 14.71 9.50 -8.20
C SER A 147 14.35 8.72 -9.47
N LEU A 148 14.91 7.52 -9.63
CA LEU A 148 14.58 6.59 -10.70
C LEU A 148 13.87 5.37 -10.09
N ARG A 149 12.58 5.21 -10.40
CA ARG A 149 11.72 4.15 -9.85
C ARG A 149 11.26 3.20 -10.94
N TYR A 150 11.16 1.93 -10.59
CA TYR A 150 10.60 0.86 -11.42
C TYR A 150 9.32 0.33 -10.78
N VAL A 151 8.24 0.26 -11.56
CA VAL A 151 6.95 -0.26 -11.08
C VAL A 151 6.98 -1.78 -11.11
N LEU A 152 7.09 -2.39 -9.92
CA LEU A 152 7.28 -3.82 -9.71
C LEU A 152 6.00 -4.64 -9.99
N VAL A 153 4.84 -4.20 -9.48
CA VAL A 153 3.63 -5.04 -9.45
C VAL A 153 2.42 -4.32 -10.04
N LYS A 154 1.80 -4.95 -11.04
CA LYS A 154 0.36 -4.84 -11.36
C LYS A 154 -0.30 -6.00 -10.61
N GLU A 155 -1.11 -5.69 -9.59
CA GLU A 155 -2.05 -6.60 -8.91
C GLU A 155 -1.59 -8.05 -8.62
N LYS A 156 -1.31 -8.34 -7.34
CA LYS A 156 -1.74 -9.61 -6.73
C LYS A 156 -2.21 -9.39 -5.29
N LYS A 157 -3.32 -10.04 -4.96
CA LYS A 157 -4.04 -10.01 -3.67
C LYS A 157 -3.29 -10.70 -2.53
N THR A 158 -2.06 -10.29 -2.22
CA THR A 158 -1.36 -10.83 -1.04
C THR A 158 -0.43 -9.75 -0.54
N GLY A 159 -0.95 -8.93 0.38
CA GLY A 159 -0.19 -7.86 1.00
C GLY A 159 0.98 -8.44 1.78
N LEU A 160 2.16 -7.83 1.64
CA LEU A 160 3.36 -8.10 2.44
C LEU A 160 3.11 -8.04 3.97
N PHE A 161 2.04 -7.37 4.39
CA PHE A 161 1.62 -7.26 5.79
C PHE A 161 0.78 -8.45 6.29
N ASP A 162 0.18 -9.25 5.40
CA ASP A 162 -0.66 -10.40 5.80
C ASP A 162 0.20 -11.56 6.33
N GLY A 163 1.44 -11.71 5.81
CA GLY A 163 2.41 -12.68 6.31
C GLY A 163 3.17 -12.26 7.58
N LEU A 164 3.17 -10.96 7.91
CA LEU A 164 3.91 -10.40 9.06
C LEU A 164 3.02 -10.20 10.30
N PHE A 165 1.72 -9.95 10.09
CA PHE A 165 0.73 -9.75 11.16
C PHE A 165 -0.34 -10.84 11.23
N GLY A 166 -0.36 -11.78 10.28
CA GLY A 166 -1.19 -12.97 10.29
C GLY A 166 -0.68 -14.00 11.29
N GLY A 167 -0.91 -13.74 12.57
CA GLY A 167 -0.68 -14.70 13.64
C GLY A 167 -1.47 -15.98 13.37
N ASP A 168 -0.75 -17.03 13.00
CA ASP A 168 -1.21 -18.41 12.91
C ASP A 168 -1.80 -18.85 14.26
N LYS A 169 -3.12 -18.73 14.38
CA LYS A 169 -3.93 -19.37 15.40
C LYS A 169 -5.06 -20.10 14.69
N ASP A 170 -4.76 -21.21 14.01
CA ASP A 170 -5.72 -22.31 13.82
C ASP A 170 -4.99 -23.59 13.38
N LYS A 171 -4.42 -24.31 14.36
CA LYS A 171 -4.02 -25.71 14.18
C LYS A 171 -5.26 -26.62 14.23
N PRO A 172 -5.56 -27.43 13.20
CA PRO A 172 -6.64 -28.40 13.27
C PRO A 172 -6.22 -29.60 14.15
N LYS A 173 -6.85 -29.77 15.31
CA LYS A 173 -6.78 -31.02 16.09
C LYS A 173 -7.62 -32.10 15.38
N GLN A 174 -6.94 -32.90 14.58
CA GLN A 174 -7.44 -34.16 14.04
C GLN A 174 -7.66 -35.16 15.19
N LYS A 175 -8.87 -35.21 15.75
CA LYS A 175 -9.30 -36.25 16.69
C LYS A 175 -9.85 -37.45 15.91
N ASN A 176 -9.05 -38.51 15.86
CA ASN A 176 -9.46 -39.86 15.43
C ASN A 176 -10.78 -40.28 16.10
N LYS A 177 -11.82 -40.53 15.30
CA LYS A 177 -13.01 -41.29 15.73
C LYS A 177 -12.84 -42.76 15.32
N PRO A 178 -13.06 -43.74 16.21
CA PRO A 178 -12.92 -45.14 15.88
C PRO A 178 -14.10 -45.65 15.01
N LYS A 179 -13.76 -46.50 14.04
CA LYS A 179 -14.68 -47.25 13.18
C LYS A 179 -15.65 -48.10 14.02
N LYS A 180 -16.96 -47.94 13.80
CA LYS A 180 -17.96 -48.98 14.01
C LYS A 180 -18.80 -49.10 12.75
N SER A 181 -18.58 -50.16 11.98
CA SER A 181 -19.44 -50.60 10.89
C SER A 181 -20.00 -51.98 11.23
N SER A 182 -21.32 -52.05 11.40
CA SER A 182 -22.14 -53.27 11.35
C SER A 182 -23.31 -53.00 10.39
N PRO A 183 -24.06 -54.02 9.94
CA PRO A 183 -23.65 -55.04 8.98
C PRO A 183 -24.44 -54.94 7.66
N ARG A 184 -23.93 -55.66 6.65
CA ARG A 184 -24.49 -55.80 5.29
C ARG A 184 -25.96 -56.27 5.27
N ARG A 185 -26.80 -55.58 4.49
CA ARG A 185 -28.00 -56.04 3.75
C ARG A 185 -27.91 -55.29 2.41
N GLY A 186 -27.71 -55.89 1.24
CA GLY A 186 -28.45 -56.98 0.61
C GLY A 186 -29.41 -56.35 -0.40
N LEU A 187 -28.95 -56.07 -1.63
CA LEU A 187 -29.73 -55.38 -2.68
C LEU A 187 -29.71 -56.16 -4.02
N PHE A 188 -29.83 -57.47 -3.91
CA PHE A 188 -30.29 -58.38 -4.96
C PHE A 188 -31.29 -59.33 -4.30
N ASP A 189 -32.46 -58.76 -4.04
CA ASP A 189 -33.68 -59.46 -3.68
C ASP A 189 -34.58 -59.29 -4.92
N TRP A 190 -34.76 -60.42 -5.63
CA TRP A 190 -35.49 -60.65 -6.89
C TRP A 190 -34.90 -60.08 -8.20
#